data_AF-A0A842NJ30-F1
#
_entry.id   AF-A0A842NJ30-F1
#
_cell.length_a   1.000
_cell.length_b   1.000
_cell.length_c   1.000
_cell.angle_alpha   90.00
_cell.angle_beta   90.00
_cell.angle_gamma   90.00
#
_symmetry.space_group_name_H-M   'P 1'
#
loop_
_entity.id
_entity.type
_entity.pdbx_description
1 polymer ?
#
loop_
_entity_poly.entity_id
_entity_poly.type
_entity_poly.pdbx_seq_one_letter_code
_entity_poly.pdbx_strand_id
1 'polypeptide(L)'
;MGDIKRKQKRFSRPKQLFNRARIDEENLLVEKYGLKNKKEIWKAEAQISRLRRRAKSLIPKSDEEKKLFFEKLNKMGSKSL
;
A
#
# COMPACT_ATOMS: atom_id res chain seq x y z
N MET A 1 11.91 23.60 23.15
CA MET A 1 12.33 22.19 23.02
C MET A 1 11.13 21.39 22.55
N GLY A 2 11.14 20.93 21.30
CA GLY A 2 9.96 20.47 20.58
C GLY A 2 9.60 19.00 20.80
N ASP A 3 8.35 18.66 20.47
CA ASP A 3 7.78 17.31 20.60
C ASP A 3 8.50 16.27 19.72
N ILE A 4 8.80 15.11 20.31
CA ILE A 4 9.41 13.98 19.60
C ILE A 4 8.37 13.32 18.68
N LYS A 5 8.70 13.16 17.39
CA LYS A 5 7.83 12.53 16.39
C LYS A 5 7.56 11.06 16.75
N ARG A 6 6.29 10.73 17.01
CA ARG A 6 5.84 9.37 17.32
C ARG A 6 5.81 8.47 16.08
N LYS A 7 6.10 7.16 16.27
CA LYS A 7 6.02 6.15 15.21
C LYS A 7 4.56 5.97 14.77
N GLN A 8 4.31 6.09 13.46
CA GLN A 8 2.99 5.93 12.85
C GLN A 8 2.73 4.49 12.41
N LYS A 9 1.45 4.10 12.33
CA LYS A 9 1.04 2.78 11.85
C LYS A 9 1.36 2.63 10.36
N ARG A 10 1.80 1.43 9.97
CA ARG A 10 2.13 1.10 8.57
C ARG A 10 0.96 0.55 7.74
N PHE A 11 -0.21 0.39 8.37
CA PHE A 11 -1.43 -0.14 7.78
C PHE A 11 -2.57 0.85 8.01
N SER A 12 -3.56 0.83 7.13
CA SER A 12 -4.83 1.53 7.31
C SER A 12 -5.89 0.55 7.77
N ARG A 13 -6.75 0.94 8.70
CA ARG A 13 -7.95 0.15 9.02
C ARG A 13 -9.03 0.44 7.98
N PRO A 14 -9.91 -0.54 7.68
CA PRO A 14 -11.10 -0.29 6.88
C PRO A 14 -11.99 0.75 7.58
N LYS A 15 -12.67 1.59 6.79
CA LYS A 15 -13.58 2.62 7.32
C LYS A 15 -14.82 2.00 7.98
N GLN A 16 -15.42 1.01 7.32
CA GLN A 16 -16.55 0.24 7.82
C GLN A 16 -16.06 -1.11 8.34
N LEU A 17 -16.34 -1.41 9.60
CA LEU A 17 -15.88 -2.67 10.22
C LEU A 17 -16.59 -3.88 9.62
N PHE A 18 -17.92 -3.83 9.58
CA PHE A 18 -18.77 -4.93 9.11
C PHE A 18 -19.23 -4.65 7.68
N ASN A 19 -18.39 -5.02 6.72
CA ASN A 19 -18.76 -5.05 5.32
C ASN A 19 -18.56 -6.50 4.84
N ARG A 20 -19.67 -7.17 4.50
CA ARG A 20 -19.68 -8.59 4.14
C ARG A 20 -18.81 -8.86 2.90
N ALA A 21 -19.00 -8.09 1.84
CA ALA A 21 -18.22 -8.23 0.60
C ALA A 21 -16.71 -8.12 0.84
N ARG A 22 -16.27 -7.10 1.61
CA ARG A 22 -14.85 -6.95 1.98
C ARG A 22 -14.33 -8.14 2.81
N ILE A 23 -15.12 -8.60 3.78
CA ILE A 23 -14.72 -9.70 4.67
C ILE A 23 -14.54 -10.99 3.87
N ASP A 24 -15.45 -11.27 2.94
CA ASP A 24 -15.42 -12.45 2.08
C ASP A 24 -14.20 -12.40 1.14
N GLU A 25 -13.92 -11.27 0.49
CA GLU A 25 -12.72 -11.06 -0.33
C GLU A 25 -11.42 -11.24 0.48
N GLU A 26 -11.35 -10.67 1.68
CA GLU A 26 -10.19 -10.83 2.56
C GLU A 26 -9.98 -12.28 2.99
N ASN A 27 -11.06 -13.02 3.25
CA ASN A 27 -10.97 -14.43 3.62
C ASN A 27 -10.41 -15.27 2.46
N LEU A 28 -10.89 -15.03 1.23
CA LEU A 28 -10.35 -15.68 0.04
C LEU A 28 -8.86 -15.38 -0.16
N LEU A 29 -8.42 -14.15 0.10
CA LEU A 29 -7.01 -13.78 0.03
C LEU A 29 -6.17 -14.45 1.13
N VAL A 30 -6.72 -14.56 2.34
CA VAL A 30 -6.07 -15.27 3.45
C VAL A 30 -5.86 -16.74 3.09
N GLU A 31 -6.88 -17.42 2.57
CA GLU A 31 -6.80 -18.82 2.17
C GLU A 31 -5.84 -19.02 1.00
N LYS A 32 -5.94 -18.19 -0.05
CA LYS A 32 -5.11 -18.31 -1.26
C LYS A 32 -3.61 -18.15 -0.98
N TYR A 33 -3.25 -17.24 -0.08
CA TYR A 33 -1.85 -16.90 0.20
C TYR A 33 -1.35 -17.40 1.57
N GLY A 34 -2.18 -18.13 2.32
CA GLY A 34 -1.81 -18.67 3.64
C GLY A 34 -1.48 -17.60 4.68
N LEU A 35 -2.17 -16.46 4.66
CA LEU A 35 -1.84 -15.32 5.53
C LEU A 35 -2.24 -15.57 6.98
N LYS A 36 -1.43 -15.12 7.94
CA LYS A 36 -1.73 -15.33 9.37
C LYS A 36 -2.86 -14.43 9.87
N ASN A 37 -2.94 -13.21 9.35
CA ASN A 37 -3.85 -12.17 9.85
C ASN A 37 -4.27 -11.20 8.73
N LYS A 38 -5.51 -10.69 8.80
CA LYS A 38 -6.02 -9.62 7.91
C LYS A 38 -5.20 -8.32 7.91
N LYS A 39 -4.42 -8.09 8.98
CA LYS A 39 -3.46 -6.96 9.05
C LYS A 39 -2.41 -7.01 7.94
N GLU A 40 -2.05 -8.18 7.43
CA GLU A 40 -1.08 -8.32 6.34
C GLU A 40 -1.64 -7.79 5.03
N ILE A 41 -2.91 -8.10 4.74
CA ILE A 41 -3.66 -7.52 3.62
C ILE A 41 -3.68 -6.00 3.74
N TRP A 42 -4.08 -5.46 4.90
CA TRP A 42 -4.14 -4.01 5.11
C TRP A 42 -2.78 -3.31 5.02
N LYS A 43 -1.67 -3.99 5.34
CA LYS A 43 -0.32 -3.46 5.12
C LYS A 43 0.00 -3.38 3.63
N ALA A 44 -0.30 -4.44 2.88
CA ALA A 44 -0.09 -4.49 1.43
C ALA A 44 -0.93 -3.43 0.70
N GLU A 45 -2.22 -3.33 1.02
CA GLU A 45 -3.10 -2.30 0.47
C GLU A 45 -2.61 -0.88 0.80
N ALA A 46 -2.15 -0.65 2.02
CA ALA A 46 -1.58 0.64 2.42
C ALA A 46 -0.26 0.96 1.70
N GLN A 47 0.54 -0.05 1.34
CA GLN A 47 1.73 0.13 0.50
C GLN A 47 1.34 0.51 -0.93
N ILE A 48 0.40 -0.23 -1.54
CA ILE A 48 -0.11 0.06 -2.89
C ILE A 48 -0.72 1.47 -2.95
N SER A 49 -1.53 1.84 -1.97
CA SER A 49 -2.13 3.17 -1.88
C SER A 49 -1.08 4.29 -1.79
N ARG A 50 0.00 4.08 -1.02
CA ARG A 50 1.13 5.02 -0.95
C ARG A 50 1.84 5.15 -2.30
N LEU A 51 2.07 4.04 -3.00
CA LEU A 51 2.66 4.05 -4.34
C LEU A 51 1.77 4.79 -5.34
N ARG A 52 0.46 4.50 -5.36
CA ARG A 52 -0.52 5.21 -6.22
C ARG A 52 -0.56 6.70 -5.93
N ARG A 53 -0.54 7.11 -4.66
CA ARG A 53 -0.52 8.53 -4.28
C ARG A 53 0.75 9.22 -4.76
N ARG A 54 1.90 8.56 -4.60
CA ARG A 54 3.17 9.06 -5.11
C ARG A 54 3.16 9.18 -6.64
N ALA A 55 2.66 8.17 -7.33
CA ALA A 55 2.47 8.21 -8.78
C ALA A 55 1.59 9.40 -9.21
N LYS A 56 0.43 9.59 -8.57
CA LYS A 56 -0.45 10.76 -8.84
C LYS A 56 0.26 12.10 -8.62
N SER A 57 1.05 12.24 -7.56
CA SER A 57 1.82 13.46 -7.30
C SER A 57 2.94 13.71 -8.31
N LEU A 58 3.36 12.68 -9.06
CA LEU A 58 4.40 12.76 -10.08
C LEU A 58 3.84 13.03 -11.49
N ILE A 59 2.52 12.94 -11.70
CA ILE A 59 1.87 13.24 -12.99
C ILE A 59 2.25 14.64 -13.51
N PRO A 60 2.13 15.74 -12.72
CA PRO A 60 2.44 17.08 -13.20
C PRO A 60 3.94 17.43 -13.19
N LYS A 61 4.82 16.51 -12.77
CA LYS A 61 6.24 16.78 -12.56
C LYS A 61 7.10 16.47 -13.79
N SER A 62 8.39 16.80 -13.71
CA SER A 62 9.37 16.53 -14.77
C SER A 62 9.56 15.03 -15.03
N ASP A 63 10.00 14.70 -16.24
CA ASP A 63 10.17 13.30 -16.64
C ASP A 63 11.36 12.60 -15.95
N GLU A 64 12.31 13.36 -15.43
CA GLU A 64 13.41 12.83 -14.61
C GLU A 64 12.93 12.23 -13.30
N GLU A 65 12.04 12.94 -12.57
CA GLU A 65 11.46 12.43 -11.33
C GLU A 65 10.57 11.20 -11.56
N LYS A 66 9.90 11.14 -12.72
CA LYS A 66 9.12 9.98 -13.14
C LYS A 66 10.02 8.78 -13.41
N LYS A 67 11.10 8.94 -14.18
CA LYS A 67 12.09 7.87 -14.45
C LYS A 67 12.65 7.29 -13.16
N LEU A 68 13.10 8.15 -12.25
CA LEU A 68 13.65 7.72 -10.95
C LEU A 68 12.62 6.97 -10.09
N PHE A 69 11.33 7.32 -10.18
CA PHE A 69 10.28 6.57 -9.53
C PHE A 69 10.07 5.18 -10.16
N PHE A 70 10.10 5.09 -11.49
CA PHE A 70 10.00 3.80 -12.20
C PHE A 70 11.19 2.88 -11.94
N GLU A 71 12.41 3.40 -11.90
CA GLU A 71 13.60 2.62 -11.53
C GLU A 71 13.47 2.02 -10.12
N LYS A 72 12.96 2.81 -9.17
CA LYS A 72 12.68 2.34 -7.80
C LYS A 72 11.63 1.23 -7.78
N LEU A 73 10.61 1.30 -8.64
CA LEU A 73 9.60 0.26 -8.77
C LEU A 73 10.16 -1.02 -9.42
N ASN A 74 11.00 -0.89 -10.44
CA ASN A 74 11.67 -2.02 -11.10
C ASN A 74 12.57 -2.76 -10.11
N LYS A 75 13.36 -2.01 -9.31
CA LYS A 75 14.21 -2.59 -8.25
C LYS A 75 13.41 -3.34 -7.19
N MET A 76 12.15 -2.95 -6.95
CA MET A 76 11.25 -3.60 -6.01
C MET A 76 10.59 -4.86 -6.60
N GLY A 77 10.80 -5.16 -7.89
CA GLY A 77 10.17 -6.29 -8.58
C GLY A 77 8.67 -6.11 -8.83
N SER A 78 8.15 -4.88 -8.67
CA SER A 78 6.72 -4.59 -8.83
C SER A 78 6.30 -4.30 -10.28
N LYS A 79 7.25 -4.29 -11.22
CA LYS A 79 6.99 -4.22 -12.65
C LYS A 79 7.20 -5.62 -13.24
N SER A 80 6.17 -6.45 -13.13
CA SER A 80 6.05 -7.69 -13.90
C SER A 80 4.60 -7.80 -14.35
N LEU A 81 4.34 -7.16 -15.49
CA LEU A 81 3.46 -7.49 -16.61
C LEU A 81 3.52 -6.32 -17.60
#